data_AF-A0A5D0WUQ6-F1
#
_entry.id   AF-A0A5D0WUQ6-F1
#
_cell.length_a   1.000
_cell.length_b   1.000
_cell.length_c   1.000
_cell.angle_alpha   90.00
_cell.angle_beta   90.00
_cell.angle_gamma   90.00
#
_symmetry.space_group_name_H-M   'P 1'
#
loop_
_entity.id
_entity.type
_entity.pdbx_description
1 polymer ?
#
loop_
_entity_poly.entity_id
_entity_poly.type
_entity_poly.pdbx_seq_one_letter_code
_entity_poly.pdbx_strand_id
1 'polypeptide(L)'
;MGDMDKMRLNTLAFRTAMGSTLALCAPAAMAQEPETPAGREALTVLQEAVAIPTVQGRRQVPVLAAKLKARLLDAGFAEDEVTFVPQGETGYLLARYPGRDRKAPVTAIIAHMDVVEAKPEDWERDPFTPVIEDGYLFGRGSLDNKAGLSIVAATMMKLRREGWVPAHDIVLGFSGDEETQMATTAAMASAIVHEAGKVDLILNADSGGGTLDAAGRPFVYEVQAGEKTYADYKLTLTDPGGHSSVRARPTPSPP
;
A
#
# COMPACT_ATOMS: atom_id res chain seq x y z
N MET A 1 0.94 11.25 -19.03
CA MET A 1 0.30 10.97 -17.72
C MET A 1 1.41 10.41 -16.85
N GLY A 2 1.62 11.00 -15.66
CA GLY A 2 2.91 11.04 -14.98
C GLY A 2 3.43 9.71 -14.43
N ASP A 3 4.74 9.52 -14.58
CA ASP A 3 5.62 8.51 -13.97
C ASP A 3 5.60 8.67 -12.44
N MET A 4 4.65 8.01 -11.76
CA MET A 4 4.43 8.11 -10.31
C MET A 4 4.76 6.83 -9.52
N ASP A 5 5.46 5.85 -10.12
CA ASP A 5 5.84 4.59 -9.46
C ASP A 5 7.37 4.44 -9.30
N LYS A 6 8.10 5.52 -9.04
CA LYS A 6 9.55 5.51 -8.80
C LYS A 6 9.94 6.48 -7.69
N MET A 7 10.73 6.02 -6.71
CA MET A 7 11.27 6.85 -5.63
C MET A 7 12.73 7.26 -5.93
N ARG A 8 13.00 8.55 -6.23
CA ARG A 8 14.36 9.19 -6.22
C ARG A 8 14.28 10.73 -6.04
N LEU A 9 15.25 11.35 -5.33
CA LEU A 9 15.29 12.81 -5.02
C LEU A 9 16.56 13.57 -5.50
N ASN A 10 16.27 14.60 -6.32
CA ASN A 10 16.81 15.95 -6.53
C ASN A 10 18.21 16.34 -7.07
N THR A 11 18.11 17.31 -8.00
CA THR A 11 19.12 18.14 -8.68
C THR A 11 18.88 19.61 -8.30
N LEU A 12 19.92 20.39 -7.95
CA LEU A 12 20.12 21.73 -8.54
C LEU A 12 21.56 22.28 -8.38
N ALA A 13 21.97 22.96 -9.44
CA ALA A 13 23.27 23.43 -9.90
C ALA A 13 24.06 24.44 -9.03
N PHE A 14 25.40 24.46 -9.20
CA PHE A 14 26.16 25.69 -9.46
C PHE A 14 27.51 25.43 -10.21
N ARG A 15 27.62 26.07 -11.39
CA ARG A 15 28.78 26.60 -12.15
C ARG A 15 30.13 25.86 -12.25
N THR A 16 30.40 25.44 -13.49
CA THR A 16 31.62 25.61 -14.31
C THR A 16 33.01 25.52 -13.65
N ALA A 17 33.69 24.39 -13.87
CA ALA A 17 35.13 24.36 -14.11
C ALA A 17 35.44 23.23 -15.10
N MET A 18 36.04 23.60 -16.22
CA MET A 18 36.43 22.72 -17.32
C MET A 18 37.74 22.05 -16.93
N GLY A 19 37.68 20.77 -16.58
CA GLY A 19 38.85 19.96 -16.25
C GLY A 19 38.54 18.51 -16.60
N SER A 20 39.39 17.91 -17.44
CA SER A 20 39.26 16.53 -17.90
C SER A 20 39.27 15.55 -16.73
N THR A 21 38.09 15.20 -16.22
CA THR A 21 37.91 14.17 -15.21
C THR A 21 37.81 12.83 -15.94
N LEU A 22 38.79 11.94 -15.75
CA LEU A 22 38.53 10.52 -15.91
C LEU A 22 37.26 10.22 -15.12
N ALA A 23 36.21 9.81 -15.82
CA ALA A 23 34.99 9.33 -15.20
C ALA A 23 35.34 8.07 -14.41
N LEU A 24 35.72 8.25 -13.15
CA LEU A 24 35.57 7.22 -12.14
C LEU A 24 34.07 6.96 -12.09
N CYS A 25 33.62 5.92 -12.81
CA CYS A 25 32.37 5.27 -12.50
C CYS A 25 32.45 4.92 -11.02
N ALA A 26 31.77 5.71 -10.19
CA ALA A 26 31.45 5.27 -8.85
C ALA A 26 30.75 3.90 -9.03
N PRO A 27 31.17 2.85 -8.31
CA PRO A 27 30.40 1.63 -8.32
C PRO A 27 28.99 2.02 -7.92
N ALA A 28 28.00 1.73 -8.78
CA ALA A 28 26.62 1.72 -8.36
C ALA A 28 26.58 0.89 -7.08
N ALA A 29 26.08 1.47 -5.99
CA ALA A 29 25.94 0.76 -4.73
C ALA A 29 25.21 -0.55 -5.04
N MET A 30 25.91 -1.68 -4.91
CA MET A 30 25.34 -2.97 -5.23
C MET A 30 24.18 -3.21 -4.27
N ALA A 31 23.04 -3.58 -4.84
CA ALA A 31 21.83 -3.91 -4.11
C ALA A 31 22.12 -4.93 -3.00
N GLN A 32 21.72 -4.61 -1.77
CA GLN A 32 21.70 -5.59 -0.69
C GLN A 32 20.36 -6.30 -0.71
N GLU A 33 20.36 -7.62 -0.89
CA GLU A 33 19.21 -8.44 -0.56
C GLU A 33 18.81 -8.21 0.91
N PRO A 34 17.53 -8.38 1.28
CA PRO A 34 17.13 -8.25 2.67
C PRO A 34 17.95 -9.19 3.56
N GLU A 35 18.77 -8.60 4.43
CA GLU A 35 19.75 -9.35 5.21
C GLU A 35 19.08 -10.24 6.27
N THR A 36 17.90 -9.84 6.75
CA THR A 36 17.17 -10.56 7.81
C THR A 36 16.19 -11.60 7.25
N PRO A 37 15.95 -12.72 7.96
CA PRO A 37 14.92 -13.68 7.58
C PRO A 37 13.53 -13.05 7.42
N ALA A 38 13.15 -12.13 8.30
CA ALA A 38 11.88 -11.39 8.18
C ALA A 38 11.84 -10.49 6.95
N GLY A 39 12.95 -9.84 6.58
CA GLY A 39 13.05 -9.05 5.36
C GLY A 39 12.84 -9.90 4.10
N ARG A 40 13.41 -11.11 4.07
CA ARG A 40 13.21 -12.06 2.94
C ARG A 40 11.78 -12.58 2.87
N GLU A 41 11.16 -12.85 4.01
CA GLU A 41 9.76 -13.24 4.07
C GLU A 41 8.83 -12.10 3.63
N ALA A 42 9.08 -10.87 4.08
CA ALA A 42 8.36 -9.68 3.63
C ALA A 42 8.49 -9.50 2.10
N LEU A 43 9.69 -9.66 1.54
CA LEU A 43 9.91 -9.61 0.10
C LEU A 43 9.18 -10.75 -0.65
N THR A 44 9.08 -11.94 -0.05
CA THR A 44 8.32 -13.06 -0.63
C THR A 44 6.83 -12.75 -0.65
N VAL A 45 6.27 -12.27 0.47
CA VAL A 45 4.87 -11.85 0.56
C VAL A 45 4.58 -10.71 -0.43
N LEU A 46 5.50 -9.76 -0.58
CA LEU A 46 5.37 -8.63 -1.50
C LEU A 46 5.31 -9.09 -2.96
N GLN A 47 6.22 -9.95 -3.39
CA GLN A 47 6.20 -10.50 -4.76
C GLN A 47 4.90 -11.25 -5.03
N GLU A 48 4.45 -12.09 -4.10
CA GLU A 48 3.18 -12.81 -4.24
C GLU A 48 1.97 -11.86 -4.29
N ALA A 49 1.98 -10.82 -3.47
CA ALA A 49 0.91 -9.83 -3.44
C ALA A 49 0.87 -9.02 -4.74
N VAL A 50 2.01 -8.56 -5.25
CA VAL A 50 2.12 -7.83 -6.53
C VAL A 50 1.64 -8.70 -7.70
N ALA A 51 1.94 -10.00 -7.67
CA ALA A 51 1.50 -10.94 -8.69
C ALA A 51 -0.02 -11.15 -8.75
N ILE A 52 -0.77 -10.66 -7.76
CA ILE A 52 -2.24 -10.77 -7.68
C ILE A 52 -2.84 -9.41 -8.02
N PRO A 53 -3.48 -9.25 -9.19
CA PRO A 53 -3.98 -7.96 -9.65
C PRO A 53 -5.27 -7.56 -8.93
N THR A 54 -5.15 -7.07 -7.70
CA THR A 54 -6.21 -6.61 -6.79
C THR A 54 -6.86 -5.28 -7.20
N VAL A 55 -7.03 -5.05 -8.50
CA VAL A 55 -7.72 -3.89 -9.04
C VAL A 55 -9.23 -4.08 -8.97
N GLN A 56 -9.97 -2.98 -8.79
CA GLN A 56 -11.44 -2.96 -8.90
C GLN A 56 -11.93 -3.67 -10.19
N GLY A 57 -12.99 -4.45 -10.07
CA GLY A 57 -13.57 -5.25 -11.16
C GLY A 57 -12.89 -6.60 -11.41
N ARG A 58 -11.67 -6.84 -10.90
CA ARG A 58 -10.94 -8.11 -11.12
C ARG A 58 -11.23 -9.19 -10.07
N ARG A 59 -11.90 -8.84 -8.97
CA ARG A 59 -12.30 -9.75 -7.88
C ARG A 59 -11.12 -10.54 -7.25
N GLN A 60 -9.93 -9.94 -7.23
CA GLN A 60 -8.71 -10.62 -6.76
C GLN A 60 -8.35 -10.35 -5.30
N VAL A 61 -8.96 -9.35 -4.64
CA VAL A 61 -8.71 -9.11 -3.21
C VAL A 61 -9.00 -10.35 -2.35
N PRO A 62 -10.10 -11.09 -2.55
CA PRO A 62 -10.33 -12.34 -1.79
C PRO A 62 -9.22 -13.39 -1.99
N VAL A 63 -8.56 -13.41 -3.16
CA VAL A 63 -7.45 -14.34 -3.45
C VAL A 63 -6.21 -13.97 -2.65
N LEU A 64 -5.88 -12.67 -2.61
CA LEU A 64 -4.77 -12.16 -1.78
C LEU A 64 -5.06 -12.39 -0.29
N ALA A 65 -6.27 -12.05 0.18
CA ALA A 65 -6.68 -12.26 1.56
C ALA A 65 -6.58 -13.73 1.99
N ALA A 66 -7.00 -14.67 1.13
CA ALA A 66 -6.87 -16.10 1.40
C ALA A 66 -5.42 -16.55 1.54
N LYS A 67 -4.51 -16.02 0.71
CA LYS A 67 -3.07 -16.32 0.81
C LYS A 67 -2.45 -15.73 2.08
N LEU A 68 -2.80 -14.49 2.42
CA LEU A 68 -2.34 -13.86 3.66
C LEU A 68 -2.84 -14.63 4.89
N LYS A 69 -4.12 -15.00 4.90
CA LYS A 69 -4.69 -15.85 5.95
C LYS A 69 -3.94 -17.17 6.08
N ALA A 70 -3.71 -17.88 4.98
CA ALA A 70 -2.95 -19.14 5.00
C ALA A 70 -1.55 -18.96 5.62
N ARG A 71 -0.82 -17.90 5.23
CA ARG A 71 0.51 -17.64 5.80
C ARG A 71 0.48 -17.30 7.30
N LEU A 72 -0.52 -16.53 7.75
CA LEU A 72 -0.70 -16.25 9.18
C LEU A 72 -0.99 -17.54 9.97
N LEU A 73 -1.85 -18.41 9.45
CA LEU A 73 -2.14 -19.71 10.08
C LEU A 73 -0.89 -20.61 10.13
N ASP A 74 -0.12 -20.67 9.03
CA ASP A 74 1.15 -21.41 8.98
C ASP A 74 2.19 -20.87 9.97
N ALA A 75 2.14 -19.57 10.27
CA ALA A 75 2.98 -18.94 11.31
C ALA A 75 2.50 -19.21 12.75
N GLY A 76 1.35 -19.88 12.91
CA GLY A 76 0.82 -20.31 14.21
C GLY A 76 -0.33 -19.47 14.75
N PHE A 77 -0.92 -18.57 13.95
CA PHE A 77 -2.21 -17.95 14.28
C PHE A 77 -3.32 -19.01 14.26
N ALA A 78 -4.31 -18.86 15.15
CA ALA A 78 -5.47 -19.74 15.20
C ALA A 78 -6.50 -19.34 14.14
N GLU A 79 -7.38 -20.28 13.77
CA GLU A 79 -8.40 -20.08 12.74
C GLU A 79 -9.36 -18.93 13.07
N ASP A 80 -9.71 -18.78 14.35
CA ASP A 80 -10.58 -17.74 14.89
C ASP A 80 -9.86 -16.40 15.12
N GLU A 81 -8.53 -16.37 15.03
CA GLU A 81 -7.74 -15.15 15.11
C GLU A 81 -7.63 -14.44 13.76
N VAL A 82 -7.93 -15.10 12.63
CA VAL A 82 -7.78 -14.54 11.28
C VAL A 82 -9.06 -14.68 10.48
N THR A 83 -9.74 -13.57 10.24
CA THR A 83 -11.04 -13.52 9.57
C THR A 83 -10.98 -12.64 8.33
N PHE A 84 -11.49 -13.16 7.21
CA PHE A 84 -11.77 -12.35 6.03
C PHE A 84 -13.29 -12.12 5.94
N VAL A 85 -13.70 -10.86 5.82
CA VAL A 85 -15.10 -10.46 5.69
C VAL A 85 -15.33 -9.93 4.27
N PRO A 86 -16.03 -10.69 3.40
CA PRO A 86 -16.31 -10.26 2.05
C PRO A 86 -17.34 -9.12 2.03
N GLN A 87 -17.16 -8.18 1.10
CA GLN A 87 -18.11 -7.10 0.83
C GLN A 87 -18.09 -6.78 -0.66
N GLY A 88 -19.17 -7.10 -1.37
CA GLY A 88 -19.23 -6.98 -2.82
C GLY A 88 -18.23 -7.91 -3.52
N GLU A 89 -17.36 -7.33 -4.35
CA GLU A 89 -16.30 -8.06 -5.07
C GLU A 89 -14.98 -8.16 -4.31
N THR A 90 -14.89 -7.52 -3.16
CA THR A 90 -13.69 -7.40 -2.32
C THR A 90 -14.01 -7.83 -0.89
N GLY A 91 -13.32 -7.29 0.11
CA GLY A 91 -13.54 -7.47 1.53
C GLY A 91 -12.38 -6.91 2.34
N TYR A 92 -12.43 -7.11 3.65
CA TYR A 92 -11.31 -6.78 4.54
C TYR A 92 -10.85 -8.01 5.34
N LEU A 93 -9.57 -8.05 5.68
CA LEU A 93 -8.97 -9.08 6.52
C LEU A 93 -8.68 -8.49 7.90
N LEU A 94 -9.11 -9.18 8.96
CA LEU A 94 -8.72 -8.91 10.34
C LEU A 94 -7.86 -10.06 10.87
N ALA A 95 -6.76 -9.73 11.54
CA ALA A 95 -5.98 -10.70 12.30
C ALA A 95 -5.71 -10.18 13.72
N ARG A 96 -6.22 -10.87 14.73
CA ARG A 96 -6.03 -10.54 16.14
C ARG A 96 -4.86 -11.32 16.71
N TYR A 97 -3.87 -10.61 17.24
CA TYR A 97 -2.77 -11.16 18.03
C TYR A 97 -3.08 -10.98 19.52
N PRO A 98 -3.40 -12.05 20.26
CA PRO A 98 -3.74 -11.93 21.68
C PRO A 98 -2.54 -11.51 22.53
N GLY A 99 -2.74 -10.49 23.38
CA GLY A 99 -1.80 -10.05 24.38
C GLY A 99 -2.05 -10.63 25.76
N ARG A 100 -1.21 -10.23 26.72
CA ARG A 100 -1.34 -10.62 28.13
C ARG A 100 -2.59 -10.05 28.78
N ASP A 101 -2.94 -8.80 28.47
CA ASP A 101 -4.17 -8.15 28.92
C ASP A 101 -5.14 -7.95 27.76
N ARG A 102 -6.14 -8.84 27.68
CA ARG A 102 -7.18 -8.81 26.64
C ARG A 102 -8.30 -7.80 26.89
N LYS A 103 -8.27 -7.13 28.05
CA LYS A 103 -9.25 -6.08 28.42
C LYS A 103 -8.67 -4.68 28.20
N ALA A 104 -7.35 -4.58 28.03
CA ALA A 104 -6.70 -3.34 27.67
C ALA A 104 -7.14 -2.87 26.27
N PRO A 105 -7.11 -1.55 26.02
CA PRO A 105 -7.25 -1.01 24.68
C PRO A 105 -6.28 -1.66 23.69
N VAL A 106 -6.72 -1.86 22.44
CA VAL A 106 -5.91 -2.51 21.41
C VAL A 106 -5.04 -1.51 20.67
N THR A 107 -3.96 -2.00 20.06
CA THR A 107 -3.26 -1.29 18.99
C THR A 107 -3.70 -1.88 17.64
N ALA A 108 -4.21 -1.03 16.75
CA ALA A 108 -4.50 -1.43 15.38
C ALA A 108 -3.30 -1.12 14.47
N ILE A 109 -3.02 -2.01 13.52
CA ILE A 109 -2.09 -1.75 12.42
C ILE A 109 -2.85 -1.96 11.13
N ILE A 110 -2.92 -0.94 10.29
CA ILE A 110 -3.73 -0.94 9.08
C ILE A 110 -2.89 -0.83 7.82
N ALA A 111 -3.37 -1.45 6.75
CA ALA A 111 -2.84 -1.38 5.39
C ALA A 111 -4.01 -1.64 4.41
N HIS A 112 -3.78 -1.58 3.10
CA HIS A 112 -4.77 -1.98 2.10
C HIS A 112 -4.23 -3.00 1.10
N MET A 113 -5.14 -3.79 0.53
CA MET A 113 -4.84 -4.90 -0.39
C MET A 113 -5.06 -4.53 -1.85
N ASP A 114 -5.98 -3.60 -2.12
CA ASP A 114 -6.29 -3.16 -3.46
C ASP A 114 -5.19 -2.26 -4.03
N VAL A 115 -5.26 -2.04 -5.34
CA VAL A 115 -4.31 -1.20 -6.05
C VAL A 115 -5.04 -0.52 -7.20
N VAL A 116 -4.60 0.68 -7.59
CA VAL A 116 -5.12 1.32 -8.80
C VAL A 116 -4.86 0.50 -10.07
N GLU A 117 -5.64 0.78 -11.10
CA GLU A 117 -5.50 0.18 -12.43
C GLU A 117 -4.10 0.40 -13.01
N ALA A 118 -3.59 -0.59 -13.74
CA ALA A 118 -2.30 -0.54 -14.42
C ALA A 118 -2.43 -1.18 -15.80
N LYS A 119 -2.34 -0.34 -16.83
CA LYS A 119 -2.40 -0.76 -18.23
C LYS A 119 -1.03 -1.25 -18.69
N PRO A 120 -0.87 -2.51 -19.13
CA PRO A 120 0.43 -3.04 -19.52
C PRO A 120 1.16 -2.21 -20.58
N GLU A 121 0.43 -1.58 -21.50
CA GLU A 121 0.96 -0.72 -22.57
C GLU A 121 1.64 0.57 -22.07
N ASP A 122 1.31 1.02 -20.85
CA ASP A 122 1.92 2.20 -20.22
C ASP A 122 3.19 1.83 -19.42
N TRP A 123 3.57 0.55 -19.37
CA TRP A 123 4.63 0.04 -18.51
C TRP A 123 5.79 -0.58 -19.31
N GLU A 124 7.02 -0.37 -18.83
CA GLU A 124 8.23 -1.03 -19.36
C GLU A 124 8.31 -2.52 -18.98
N ARG A 125 7.70 -2.89 -17.85
CA ARG A 125 7.65 -4.25 -17.29
C ARG A 125 6.18 -4.57 -17.01
N ASP A 126 5.77 -5.83 -17.17
CA ASP A 126 4.39 -6.20 -16.86
C ASP A 126 4.04 -5.81 -15.40
N PRO A 127 2.96 -5.04 -15.16
CA PRO A 127 2.70 -4.45 -13.85
C PRO A 127 2.38 -5.49 -12.77
N PHE A 128 1.95 -6.69 -13.14
CA PHE A 128 1.57 -7.75 -12.20
C PHE A 128 2.53 -8.95 -12.29
N THR A 129 3.71 -8.75 -12.88
CA THR A 129 4.81 -9.70 -12.84
C THR A 129 5.95 -9.02 -12.07
N PRO A 130 6.12 -9.30 -10.76
CA PRO A 130 7.12 -8.62 -9.96
C PRO A 130 8.52 -8.90 -10.51
N VAL A 131 9.29 -7.85 -10.78
CA VAL A 131 10.68 -7.94 -11.26
C VAL A 131 11.60 -7.26 -10.26
N ILE A 132 12.65 -7.96 -9.84
CA ILE A 132 13.72 -7.37 -9.03
C ILE A 132 14.89 -7.05 -9.96
N GLU A 133 15.22 -5.76 -10.06
CA GLU A 133 16.30 -5.25 -10.91
C GLU A 133 16.98 -4.07 -10.21
N ASP A 134 18.31 -4.05 -10.20
CA ASP A 134 19.11 -2.99 -9.57
C ASP A 134 18.73 -2.67 -8.11
N GLY A 135 18.22 -3.67 -7.38
CA GLY A 135 17.79 -3.53 -5.98
C GLY A 135 16.41 -2.94 -5.78
N TYR A 136 15.63 -2.79 -6.85
CA TYR A 136 14.25 -2.32 -6.79
C TYR A 136 13.30 -3.46 -7.18
N LEU A 137 12.15 -3.54 -6.50
CA LEU A 137 11.04 -4.38 -6.93
C LEU A 137 10.06 -3.53 -7.75
N PHE A 138 9.95 -3.85 -9.03
CA PHE A 138 9.02 -3.24 -9.97
C PHE A 138 7.72 -4.05 -10.03
N GLY A 139 6.59 -3.36 -9.93
CA GLY A 139 5.24 -3.91 -10.09
C GLY A 139 4.19 -3.03 -9.42
N ARG A 140 2.95 -3.05 -9.92
CA ARG A 140 1.83 -2.27 -9.38
C ARG A 140 1.54 -2.69 -7.94
N GLY A 141 1.64 -1.68 -7.08
CA GLY A 141 1.44 -1.77 -5.64
C GLY A 141 2.66 -2.21 -4.86
N SER A 142 3.83 -2.29 -5.50
CA SER A 142 5.10 -2.60 -4.82
C SER A 142 5.46 -1.60 -3.73
N LEU A 143 4.95 -0.37 -3.82
CA LEU A 143 4.98 0.65 -2.77
C LEU A 143 3.60 0.74 -2.11
N ASP A 144 2.60 1.18 -2.87
CA ASP A 144 1.25 1.52 -2.42
C ASP A 144 0.21 0.38 -2.67
N ASN A 145 -0.22 -0.36 -1.65
CA ASN A 145 0.35 -0.43 -0.28
C ASN A 145 0.90 -1.81 0.07
N LYS A 146 1.20 -2.64 -0.93
CA LYS A 146 1.58 -4.03 -0.66
C LYS A 146 2.93 -4.11 0.07
N ALA A 147 3.78 -3.08 0.00
CA ALA A 147 5.02 -3.02 0.78
C ALA A 147 4.73 -3.01 2.29
N GLY A 148 3.95 -2.03 2.74
CA GLY A 148 3.57 -1.85 4.14
C GLY A 148 2.83 -3.07 4.67
N LEU A 149 1.85 -3.55 3.90
CA LEU A 149 1.13 -4.79 4.19
C LEU A 149 2.08 -5.98 4.39
N SER A 150 3.03 -6.19 3.47
CA SER A 150 3.93 -7.35 3.50
C SER A 150 4.90 -7.30 4.67
N ILE A 151 5.42 -6.11 4.99
CA ILE A 151 6.32 -5.88 6.12
C ILE A 151 5.60 -6.18 7.45
N VAL A 152 4.39 -5.65 7.62
CA VAL A 152 3.61 -5.87 8.85
C VAL A 152 3.22 -7.33 9.00
N ALA A 153 2.74 -7.97 7.92
CA ALA A 153 2.38 -9.39 7.94
C ALA A 153 3.58 -10.27 8.31
N ALA A 154 4.72 -10.09 7.65
CA ALA A 154 5.95 -10.85 7.93
C ALA A 154 6.44 -10.63 9.37
N THR A 155 6.35 -9.40 9.87
CA THR A 155 6.74 -9.08 11.26
C THR A 155 5.85 -9.82 12.26
N MET A 156 4.54 -9.81 12.08
CA MET A 156 3.61 -10.51 12.97
C MET A 156 3.80 -12.04 12.91
N MET A 157 4.01 -12.60 11.72
CA MET A 157 4.32 -14.02 11.55
C MET A 157 5.61 -14.41 12.27
N LYS A 158 6.67 -13.61 12.15
CA LYS A 158 7.92 -13.82 12.90
C LYS A 158 7.68 -13.80 14.41
N LEU A 159 7.03 -12.76 14.93
CA LEU A 159 6.78 -12.60 16.37
C LEU A 159 5.97 -13.77 16.93
N ARG A 160 4.98 -14.26 16.16
CA ARG A 160 4.18 -15.44 16.53
C ARG A 160 5.02 -16.69 16.64
N ARG A 161 5.89 -16.96 15.66
CA ARG A 161 6.81 -18.10 15.68
C ARG A 161 7.86 -18.03 16.78
N GLU A 162 8.26 -16.82 17.19
CA GLU A 162 9.18 -16.59 18.31
C GLU A 162 8.50 -16.74 19.68
N GLY A 163 7.18 -16.93 19.73
CA GLY A 163 6.42 -17.03 20.97
C GLY A 163 6.34 -15.71 21.73
N TRP A 164 6.54 -14.58 21.05
CA TRP A 164 6.35 -13.27 21.66
C TRP A 164 4.88 -13.08 22.03
N VAL A 165 4.61 -12.44 23.16
CA VAL A 165 3.25 -12.11 23.59
C VAL A 165 3.20 -10.61 23.85
N PRO A 166 2.35 -9.85 23.13
CA PRO A 166 2.21 -8.42 23.36
C PRO A 166 1.62 -8.12 24.75
N ALA A 167 1.77 -6.88 25.21
CA ALA A 167 1.18 -6.45 26.48
C ALA A 167 -0.36 -6.47 26.44
N HIS A 168 -0.92 -6.03 25.32
CA HIS A 168 -2.34 -5.96 25.00
C HIS A 168 -2.56 -6.47 23.58
N ASP A 169 -3.81 -6.68 23.17
CA ASP A 169 -4.08 -7.23 21.84
C ASP A 169 -3.63 -6.27 20.73
N ILE A 170 -3.06 -6.83 19.67
CA ILE A 170 -2.79 -6.14 18.41
C ILE A 170 -3.79 -6.63 17.37
N VAL A 171 -4.39 -5.73 16.60
CA VAL A 171 -5.29 -6.08 15.51
C VAL A 171 -4.70 -5.59 14.19
N LEU A 172 -4.40 -6.50 13.28
CA LEU A 172 -4.13 -6.16 11.89
C LEU A 172 -5.46 -5.98 11.17
N GLY A 173 -5.58 -4.91 10.38
CA GLY A 173 -6.71 -4.68 9.50
C GLY A 173 -6.24 -4.33 8.10
N PHE A 174 -6.57 -5.17 7.12
CA PHE A 174 -6.30 -4.91 5.71
C PHE A 174 -7.60 -4.68 4.95
N SER A 175 -7.82 -3.46 4.47
CA SER A 175 -8.97 -3.13 3.61
C SER A 175 -8.72 -3.57 2.17
N GLY A 176 -9.75 -3.52 1.33
CA GLY A 176 -9.70 -3.99 -0.04
C GLY A 176 -10.35 -3.07 -1.06
N ASP A 177 -10.62 -1.81 -0.71
CA ASP A 177 -11.13 -0.79 -1.63
C ASP A 177 -10.69 0.64 -1.24
N GLU A 178 -9.51 0.79 -0.62
CA GLU A 178 -8.96 2.08 -0.23
C GLU A 178 -8.86 3.02 -1.43
N GLU A 179 -8.37 2.50 -2.56
CA GLU A 179 -8.09 3.25 -3.79
C GLU A 179 -9.36 3.63 -4.58
N THR A 180 -10.54 3.24 -4.07
CA THR A 180 -11.80 3.40 -4.79
C THR A 180 -12.95 3.92 -3.92
N GLN A 181 -13.67 3.04 -3.24
CA GLN A 181 -14.92 3.40 -2.54
C GLN A 181 -14.72 3.62 -1.04
N MET A 182 -13.59 3.16 -0.48
CA MET A 182 -13.29 3.13 0.96
C MET A 182 -14.38 2.46 1.82
N ALA A 183 -15.27 1.66 1.22
CA ALA A 183 -16.41 1.06 1.91
C ALA A 183 -15.97 -0.09 2.82
N THR A 184 -14.99 -0.88 2.38
CA THR A 184 -14.35 -1.90 3.24
C THR A 184 -13.45 -1.26 4.28
N THR A 185 -12.78 -0.15 3.97
CA THR A 185 -11.98 0.63 4.95
C THR A 185 -12.86 1.12 6.10
N ALA A 186 -14.03 1.71 5.80
CA ALA A 186 -14.97 2.15 6.82
C ALA A 186 -15.59 0.99 7.62
N ALA A 187 -15.94 -0.11 6.94
CA ALA A 187 -16.47 -1.31 7.60
C ALA A 187 -15.44 -1.96 8.52
N MET A 188 -14.19 -2.07 8.07
CA MET A 188 -13.06 -2.59 8.84
C MET A 188 -12.80 -1.73 10.09
N ALA A 189 -12.74 -0.40 9.95
CA ALA A 189 -12.56 0.49 11.09
C ALA A 189 -13.69 0.32 12.12
N SER A 190 -14.93 0.20 11.64
CA SER A 190 -16.10 -0.07 12.50
C SER A 190 -15.99 -1.42 13.20
N ALA A 191 -15.55 -2.47 12.50
CA ALA A 191 -15.36 -3.80 13.05
C ALA A 191 -14.27 -3.83 14.12
N ILE A 192 -13.12 -3.19 13.88
CA ILE A 192 -12.02 -3.07 14.86
C ILE A 192 -12.54 -2.42 16.15
N VAL A 193 -13.23 -1.29 16.05
CA VAL A 193 -13.77 -0.60 17.23
C VAL A 193 -14.82 -1.45 17.95
N HIS A 194 -15.70 -2.12 17.20
CA HIS A 194 -16.75 -2.97 17.76
C HIS A 194 -16.18 -4.21 18.49
N GLU A 195 -15.17 -4.87 17.92
CA GLU A 195 -14.57 -6.08 18.49
C GLU A 195 -13.56 -5.80 19.62
N ALA A 196 -12.85 -4.67 19.53
CA ALA A 196 -11.86 -4.27 20.52
C ALA A 196 -12.45 -3.45 21.67
N GLY A 197 -13.60 -2.80 21.46
CA GLY A 197 -14.20 -1.84 22.37
C GLY A 197 -13.45 -0.50 22.42
N LYS A 198 -12.14 -0.51 22.69
CA LYS A 198 -11.29 0.68 22.72
C LYS A 198 -9.98 0.44 21.96
N VAL A 199 -9.63 1.40 21.11
CA VAL A 199 -8.36 1.47 20.38
C VAL A 199 -7.55 2.62 20.97
N ASP A 200 -6.29 2.36 21.35
CA ASP A 200 -5.40 3.39 21.92
C ASP A 200 -4.49 4.03 20.87
N LEU A 201 -4.11 3.23 19.87
CA LEU A 201 -3.19 3.61 18.82
C LEU A 201 -3.57 2.91 17.52
N ILE A 202 -3.50 3.66 16.42
CA ILE A 202 -3.58 3.12 15.06
C ILE A 202 -2.25 3.45 14.37
N LEU A 203 -1.59 2.43 13.86
CA LEU A 203 -0.41 2.56 13.00
C LEU A 203 -0.85 2.34 11.55
N ASN A 204 -0.71 3.36 10.71
CA ASN A 204 -0.94 3.23 9.28
C ASN A 204 0.36 2.79 8.59
N ALA A 205 0.35 1.64 7.93
CA ALA A 205 1.48 1.12 7.15
C ALA A 205 1.55 1.73 5.74
N ASP A 206 0.60 2.59 5.39
CA ASP A 206 0.52 3.33 4.13
C ASP A 206 1.04 4.75 4.19
N SER A 207 1.97 4.99 5.12
CA SER A 207 2.49 6.32 5.33
C SER A 207 3.85 6.33 6.02
N GLY A 208 4.60 7.41 5.79
CA GLY A 208 5.94 7.61 6.30
C GLY A 208 6.92 6.61 5.68
N GLY A 209 7.80 6.06 6.52
CA GLY A 209 8.71 5.00 6.12
C GLY A 209 10.18 5.41 6.13
N GLY A 210 11.03 4.43 5.82
CA GLY A 210 12.48 4.57 5.85
C GLY A 210 13.04 5.00 4.50
N THR A 211 13.97 5.96 4.51
CA THR A 211 14.80 6.29 3.35
C THR A 211 16.25 5.89 3.63
N LEU A 212 16.91 5.33 2.61
CA LEU A 212 18.34 5.03 2.63
C LEU A 212 19.15 6.16 1.99
N ASP A 213 20.38 6.37 2.43
CA ASP A 213 21.32 7.27 1.76
C ASP A 213 21.90 6.65 0.48
N ALA A 214 22.73 7.40 -0.24
CA ALA A 214 23.37 6.94 -1.47
C ALA A 214 24.29 5.71 -1.30
N ALA A 215 24.67 5.37 -0.06
CA ALA A 215 25.47 4.21 0.28
C ALA A 215 24.62 3.03 0.79
N GLY A 216 23.28 3.12 0.70
CA GLY A 216 22.36 2.08 1.15
C GLY A 216 22.16 2.02 2.67
N ARG A 217 22.63 3.02 3.42
CA ARG A 217 22.53 3.03 4.89
C ARG A 217 21.24 3.73 5.33
N PRO A 218 20.59 3.31 6.44
CA PRO A 218 19.45 4.01 6.99
C PRO A 218 19.75 5.49 7.22
N PHE A 219 18.94 6.38 6.64
CA PHE A 219 19.14 7.83 6.72
C PHE A 219 18.07 8.51 7.57
N VAL A 220 16.80 8.32 7.22
CA VAL A 220 15.67 8.89 7.95
C VAL A 220 14.53 7.89 7.99
N TYR A 221 13.76 7.92 9.09
CA TYR A 221 12.48 7.22 9.19
C TYR A 221 11.41 8.26 9.54
N GLU A 222 10.47 8.46 8.63
CA GLU A 222 9.41 9.45 8.77
C GLU A 222 8.19 8.83 9.44
N VAL A 223 7.59 9.59 10.36
CA VAL A 223 6.34 9.25 11.02
C VAL A 223 5.34 10.34 10.68
N GLN A 224 4.30 9.99 9.92
CA GLN A 224 3.24 10.90 9.55
C GLN A 224 2.14 10.90 10.62
N ALA A 225 1.73 12.09 11.05
CA ALA A 225 0.66 12.27 12.03
C ALA A 225 -0.68 12.74 11.41
N GLY A 226 -0.71 13.01 10.10
CA GLY A 226 -1.91 13.45 9.42
C GLY A 226 -1.75 13.52 7.91
N GLU A 227 -2.89 13.45 7.22
CA GLU A 227 -3.00 13.44 5.76
C GLU A 227 -3.93 14.56 5.28
N LYS A 228 -3.64 15.09 4.09
CA LYS A 228 -4.57 16.01 3.44
C LYS A 228 -5.73 15.19 2.85
N THR A 229 -6.95 15.67 3.05
CA THR A 229 -8.12 15.13 2.35
C THR A 229 -8.17 15.61 0.89
N TYR A 230 -8.92 14.91 0.04
CA TYR A 230 -9.16 15.26 -1.36
C TYR A 230 -10.65 15.57 -1.60
N ALA A 231 -10.93 16.25 -2.71
CA ALA A 231 -12.29 16.50 -3.17
C ALA A 231 -12.31 16.44 -4.70
N ASP A 232 -13.08 15.50 -5.23
CA ASP A 232 -13.26 15.34 -6.68
C ASP A 232 -14.47 16.12 -7.18
N TYR A 233 -14.30 16.84 -8.29
CA TYR A 233 -15.35 17.62 -8.91
C TYR A 233 -15.61 17.12 -10.33
N LYS A 234 -16.87 16.75 -10.62
CA LYS A 234 -17.31 16.42 -11.99
C LYS A 234 -18.03 17.61 -12.61
N LEU A 235 -17.38 18.27 -13.57
CA LEU A 235 -18.02 19.29 -14.40
C LEU A 235 -18.64 18.66 -15.65
N THR A 236 -19.95 18.76 -15.81
CA THR A 236 -20.66 18.36 -17.03
C THR A 236 -21.21 19.61 -17.70
N LEU A 237 -20.79 19.87 -18.94
CA LEU A 237 -21.37 20.93 -19.76
C LEU A 237 -22.29 20.31 -20.80
N THR A 238 -23.53 20.80 -20.86
CA THR A 238 -24.52 20.44 -21.86
C THR A 238 -24.92 21.68 -22.64
N ASP A 239 -24.86 21.60 -23.96
CA ASP A 239 -25.34 22.62 -24.89
C ASP A 239 -26.42 22.01 -25.78
N PRO A 240 -27.54 22.70 -26.04
CA PRO A 240 -28.47 22.27 -27.08
C PRO A 240 -27.75 22.32 -28.43
N GLY A 241 -27.34 21.16 -28.94
CA GLY A 241 -26.55 21.06 -30.16
C GLY A 241 -27.14 21.86 -31.33
N GLY A 242 -26.27 22.48 -32.13
CA GLY A 242 -26.62 23.31 -33.29
C GLY A 242 -25.65 23.11 -34.46
N HIS A 243 -26.03 23.63 -35.63
CA HIS A 243 -25.17 23.59 -36.82
C HIS A 243 -23.86 24.33 -36.52
N SER A 244 -22.69 23.71 -36.71
CA SER A 244 -21.38 24.26 -36.29
C SER A 244 -21.01 25.62 -36.92
N SER A 245 -21.70 26.02 -37.97
CA SER A 245 -21.58 27.31 -38.66
C SER A 245 -22.55 28.39 -38.19
N VAL A 246 -23.48 28.07 -37.27
CA VAL A 246 -24.54 28.98 -36.81
C VAL A 246 -24.47 29.08 -35.29
N ARG A 247 -24.27 30.29 -34.77
CA ARG A 247 -24.35 30.54 -33.31
C ARG A 247 -25.72 30.11 -32.79
N ALA A 248 -25.74 29.30 -31.73
CA ALA A 248 -26.95 29.01 -30.99
C ALA A 248 -27.63 30.32 -30.56
N ARG A 249 -28.92 30.44 -30.86
CA ARG A 249 -29.70 31.65 -30.54
C ARG A 249 -29.92 31.67 -29.02
N PRO A 250 -29.70 32.79 -28.30
CA PRO A 250 -29.86 32.83 -26.85
C PRO A 250 -31.28 32.39 -26.46
N THR A 251 -31.39 31.44 -25.54
CA THR A 251 -32.68 31.13 -24.91
C THR A 251 -33.15 32.37 -24.14
N PRO A 252 -34.38 32.87 -24.37
CA PRO A 252 -34.90 33.98 -23.58
C PRO A 252 -35.02 33.57 -22.12
N SER A 253 -34.61 34.44 -21.20
CA SER A 253 -34.83 34.24 -19.77
C SER A 253 -36.33 34.10 -19.48
N PRO A 254 -36.73 33.21 -18.56
CA PRO A 254 -38.13 33.13 -18.15
C PRO A 254 -38.56 34.43 -17.43
N PRO A 255 -39.87 34.76 -17.47
CA PRO A 255 -40.43 35.98 -16.88
C PRO A 255 -40.34 36.02 -15.36
#